data_AF-A0AA90ZK42-F1
#
_entry.id   AF-A0AA90ZK42-F1
#
_cell.length_a   1.000
_cell.length_b   1.000
_cell.length_c   1.000
_cell.angle_alpha   90.00
_cell.angle_beta   90.00
_cell.angle_gamma   90.00
#
_symmetry.space_group_name_H-M   'P 1'
#
loop_
_entity.id
_entity.type
_entity.pdbx_description
1 polymer ?
#
loop_
_entity_poly.entity_id
_entity_poly.type
_entity_poly.pdbx_seq_one_letter_code
_entity_poly.pdbx_strand_id
1 'polypeptide(L)'
;MLVLCFQSACTIEMSDNGDLDGYWHLEQVDTLATGGKLNLSKERVFWGVQHKLISCANITGTTASFRGYYFRFEQTGDSLILHSPYKNNWHQDHGENGGDIPATVVNDSIRSYGINNLREAFYKEK
;
A
#
# COMPACT_ATOMS: atom_id res chain seq x y z
N MET A 1 -34.00 33.10 25.55
CA MET A 1 -33.15 33.20 24.35
C MET A 1 -32.51 31.84 24.13
N LEU A 2 -32.97 31.09 23.13
CA LEU A 2 -32.47 29.77 22.79
C LEU A 2 -31.17 29.95 21.98
N VAL A 3 -30.03 29.56 22.54
CA VAL A 3 -28.75 29.58 21.82
C VAL A 3 -28.71 28.33 20.95
N LEU A 4 -28.92 28.50 19.65
CA LEU A 4 -28.58 27.47 18.66
C LEU A 4 -27.05 27.42 18.57
N CYS A 5 -26.44 26.40 19.18
CA CYS A 5 -25.05 26.05 18.91
C CYS A 5 -24.99 25.43 17.50
N PHE A 6 -24.55 26.20 16.52
CA PHE A 6 -24.17 25.68 15.21
C PHE A 6 -22.89 24.84 15.39
N GLN A 7 -23.06 23.52 15.51
CA GLN A 7 -21.97 22.58 15.32
C GLN A 7 -21.58 22.64 13.84
N SER A 8 -20.44 23.24 13.54
CA SER A 8 -19.83 23.22 12.21
C SER A 8 -19.61 21.76 11.81
N ALA A 9 -20.46 21.23 10.95
CA ALA A 9 -20.29 19.89 10.40
C ALA A 9 -18.97 19.82 9.62
N CYS A 10 -18.19 18.79 9.92
CA CYS A 10 -16.98 18.28 9.27
C CYS A 10 -16.29 19.18 8.23
N THR A 11 -15.06 19.60 8.53
CA THR A 11 -14.04 19.61 7.48
C THR A 11 -13.97 18.18 6.95
N ILE A 12 -14.40 17.94 5.71
CA ILE A 12 -14.16 16.66 5.05
C ILE A 12 -12.64 16.58 4.88
N GLU A 13 -11.99 15.71 5.65
CA GLU A 13 -10.58 15.44 5.47
C GLU A 13 -10.41 14.65 4.16
N MET A 14 -10.04 15.38 3.12
CA MET A 14 -9.54 14.80 1.89
C MET A 14 -8.05 14.51 2.08
N SER A 15 -7.55 13.45 1.44
CA SER A 15 -6.11 13.23 1.41
C SER A 15 -5.40 14.37 0.68
N ASP A 16 -4.15 14.63 1.06
CA ASP A 16 -3.23 15.54 0.38
C ASP A 16 -2.33 14.79 -0.62
N ASN A 17 -2.80 13.63 -1.08
CA ASN A 17 -2.06 12.73 -1.98
C ASN A 17 -2.04 13.19 -3.45
N GLY A 18 -2.76 14.26 -3.78
CA GLY A 18 -2.98 14.66 -5.17
C GLY A 18 -3.64 13.53 -5.96
N ASP A 19 -3.07 13.19 -7.11
CA ASP A 19 -3.60 12.14 -7.99
C ASP A 19 -3.20 10.72 -7.56
N LEU A 20 -2.47 10.55 -6.44
CA LEU A 20 -1.95 9.25 -6.04
C LEU A 20 -3.01 8.31 -5.44
N ASP A 21 -4.11 8.84 -4.90
CA ASP A 21 -5.19 8.01 -4.34
C ASP A 21 -5.90 7.19 -5.44
N GLY A 22 -6.18 5.92 -5.15
CA GLY A 22 -6.85 5.01 -6.08
C GLY A 22 -6.17 3.65 -6.18
N TYR A 23 -6.51 2.89 -7.22
CA TYR A 23 -5.92 1.59 -7.50
C TYR A 23 -4.97 1.67 -8.68
N TRP A 24 -3.71 1.33 -8.43
CA TRP A 24 -2.64 1.28 -9.42
C TRP A 24 -2.33 -0.17 -9.76
N HIS A 25 -2.45 -0.54 -11.03
CA HIS A 25 -2.06 -1.86 -11.53
C HIS A 25 -0.54 -1.89 -11.72
N LEU A 26 0.14 -2.82 -11.06
CA LEU A 26 1.57 -3.02 -11.22
C LEU A 26 1.83 -3.84 -12.49
N GLU A 27 2.28 -3.18 -13.55
CA GLU A 27 2.51 -3.82 -14.85
C GLU A 27 3.95 -4.34 -15.05
N GLN A 28 4.94 -3.73 -14.40
CA GLN A 28 6.34 -4.09 -14.57
C GLN A 28 7.15 -3.75 -13.33
N VAL A 29 8.16 -4.58 -13.02
CA VAL A 29 9.20 -4.27 -12.04
C VAL A 29 10.56 -4.36 -12.71
N ASP A 30 11.31 -3.27 -12.65
CA ASP A 30 12.67 -3.22 -13.15
C ASP A 30 13.63 -3.70 -12.05
N THR A 31 14.46 -4.69 -12.39
CA THR A 31 15.47 -5.23 -11.49
C THR A 31 16.79 -4.49 -11.73
N LEU A 32 17.00 -3.38 -11.01
CA LEU A 32 18.21 -2.54 -11.12
C LEU A 32 19.51 -3.35 -10.97
N ALA A 33 19.50 -4.42 -10.18
CA ALA A 33 20.68 -5.26 -9.93
C ALA A 33 21.09 -6.15 -11.11
N THR A 34 20.16 -6.53 -11.99
CA THR A 34 20.41 -7.47 -13.11
C THR A 34 20.10 -6.86 -14.47
N GLY A 35 19.51 -5.65 -14.52
CA GLY A 35 19.03 -5.01 -15.75
C GLY A 35 17.80 -5.71 -16.36
N GLY A 36 17.20 -6.66 -15.65
CA GLY A 36 16.02 -7.40 -16.11
C GLY A 36 14.72 -6.66 -15.84
N LYS A 37 13.67 -7.08 -16.54
CA LYS A 37 12.30 -6.59 -16.36
C LYS A 37 11.38 -7.75 -16.06
N LEU A 38 10.62 -7.68 -14.97
CA LEU A 38 9.55 -8.62 -14.67
C LEU A 38 8.24 -8.03 -15.19
N ASN A 39 7.62 -8.67 -16.17
CA ASN A 39 6.32 -8.26 -16.70
C ASN A 39 5.19 -8.86 -15.84
N LEU A 40 4.35 -7.98 -15.28
CA LEU A 40 3.19 -8.28 -14.45
C LEU A 40 1.87 -7.77 -15.06
N SER A 41 1.88 -7.25 -16.30
CA SER A 41 0.70 -6.71 -17.00
C SER A 41 -0.48 -7.70 -17.11
N LYS A 42 -0.23 -9.01 -17.03
CA LYS A 42 -1.27 -10.05 -17.05
C LYS A 42 -1.67 -10.55 -15.67
N GLU A 43 -0.92 -10.15 -14.65
CA GLU A 43 -1.21 -10.44 -13.25
C GLU A 43 -2.13 -9.37 -12.66
N ARG A 44 -2.83 -9.71 -11.58
CA ARG A 44 -3.76 -8.81 -10.89
C ARG A 44 -3.13 -8.21 -9.64
N VAL A 45 -1.93 -7.67 -9.80
CA VAL A 45 -1.18 -7.05 -8.70
C VAL A 45 -1.53 -5.58 -8.61
N PHE A 46 -2.10 -5.15 -7.49
CA PHE A 46 -2.54 -3.77 -7.30
C PHE A 46 -1.91 -3.14 -6.06
N TRP A 47 -1.60 -1.86 -6.19
CA TRP A 47 -1.35 -0.95 -5.08
C TRP A 47 -2.59 -0.06 -4.91
N GLY A 48 -3.32 -0.26 -3.82
CA GLY A 48 -4.42 0.60 -3.40
C GLY A 48 -3.90 1.70 -2.48
N VAL A 49 -4.03 2.95 -2.87
CA VAL A 49 -3.61 4.11 -2.07
C VAL A 49 -4.84 4.81 -1.54
N GLN A 50 -4.89 5.01 -0.21
CA GLN A 50 -5.93 5.80 0.42
C GLN A 50 -5.38 6.52 1.64
N HIS A 51 -5.44 7.85 1.64
CA HIS A 51 -5.02 8.68 2.76
C HIS A 51 -3.57 8.36 3.18
N LYS A 52 -3.33 7.75 4.35
CA LYS A 52 -1.99 7.43 4.88
C LYS A 52 -1.67 5.94 4.82
N LEU A 53 -2.29 5.20 3.91
CA LEU A 53 -2.13 3.76 3.77
C LEU A 53 -2.00 3.35 2.30
N ILE A 54 -1.04 2.46 2.03
CA ILE A 54 -0.95 1.72 0.78
C ILE A 54 -1.21 0.25 1.09
N SER A 55 -2.07 -0.40 0.32
CA SER A 55 -2.27 -1.84 0.30
C SER A 55 -1.70 -2.44 -0.97
N CYS A 56 -0.84 -3.44 -0.87
CA CYS A 56 -0.33 -4.21 -2.00
C CYS A 56 -0.94 -5.60 -1.96
N ALA A 57 -1.63 -6.03 -3.02
CA ALA A 57 -2.26 -7.36 -3.06
C ALA A 57 -2.27 -7.93 -4.48
N ASN A 58 -2.20 -9.26 -4.59
CA ASN A 58 -2.42 -9.98 -5.85
C ASN A 58 -3.83 -10.56 -5.85
N ILE A 59 -4.75 -9.93 -6.55
CA ILE A 59 -6.18 -10.29 -6.54
C ILE A 59 -6.41 -11.49 -7.47
N THR A 60 -6.26 -12.70 -6.94
CA THR A 60 -6.67 -13.93 -7.62
C THR A 60 -8.05 -14.37 -7.13
N GLY A 61 -8.72 -15.30 -7.82
CA GLY A 61 -10.10 -15.71 -7.47
C GLY A 61 -10.27 -16.38 -6.09
N THR A 62 -9.26 -16.38 -5.22
CA THR A 62 -9.26 -17.05 -3.91
C THR A 62 -9.15 -16.04 -2.77
N THR A 63 -9.72 -16.33 -1.60
CA THR A 63 -9.70 -15.44 -0.41
C THR A 63 -8.30 -15.21 0.17
N ALA A 64 -7.35 -16.11 -0.08
CA ALA A 64 -5.95 -15.94 0.34
C ALA A 64 -5.21 -14.87 -0.47
N SER A 65 -5.68 -14.58 -1.68
CA SER A 65 -5.00 -13.71 -2.64
C SER A 65 -5.01 -12.23 -2.24
N PHE A 66 -6.01 -11.81 -1.48
CA PHE A 66 -6.12 -10.45 -0.94
C PHE A 66 -5.19 -10.19 0.26
N ARG A 67 -4.45 -11.20 0.74
CA ARG A 67 -3.60 -11.13 1.95
C ARG A 67 -2.16 -10.73 1.62
N GLY A 68 -2.00 -9.54 1.07
CA GLY A 68 -0.68 -8.98 0.78
C GLY A 68 -0.11 -8.18 1.95
N TYR A 69 0.27 -6.93 1.70
CA TYR A 69 0.92 -6.07 2.69
C TYR A 69 0.28 -4.69 2.75
N TYR A 70 0.40 -4.06 3.92
CA TYR A 70 0.07 -2.66 4.15
C TYR A 70 1.33 -1.87 4.45
N PHE A 71 1.37 -0.60 4.02
CA PHE A 71 2.47 0.33 4.25
C PHE A 71 1.92 1.67 4.69
N ARG A 72 2.67 2.31 5.58
CA ARG A 72 2.63 3.76 5.73
C ARG A 72 3.54 4.37 4.68
N PHE A 73 3.30 5.64 4.35
CA PHE A 73 4.13 6.31 3.38
C PHE A 73 4.21 7.82 3.62
N GLU A 74 5.26 8.39 3.03
CA GLU A 74 5.47 9.82 2.85
C GLU A 74 5.55 10.08 1.34
N GLN A 75 4.93 11.16 0.85
CA GLN A 75 4.96 11.51 -0.57
C GLN A 75 5.19 13.00 -0.80
N THR A 76 5.93 13.31 -1.85
CA THR A 76 6.15 14.66 -2.39
C THR A 76 5.78 14.67 -3.87
N GLY A 77 5.92 15.81 -4.55
CA GLY A 77 5.69 15.88 -6.00
C GLY A 77 6.52 14.89 -6.83
N ASP A 78 7.70 14.49 -6.34
CA ASP A 78 8.67 13.68 -7.08
C ASP A 78 9.07 12.37 -6.38
N SER A 79 8.65 12.16 -5.13
CA SER A 79 9.12 11.04 -4.31
C SER A 79 7.97 10.34 -3.61
N LEU A 80 8.09 9.02 -3.49
CA LEU A 80 7.21 8.17 -2.68
C LEU A 80 8.09 7.28 -1.81
N ILE A 81 7.88 7.32 -0.50
CA ILE A 81 8.64 6.55 0.46
C ILE A 81 7.69 5.66 1.25
N LEU A 82 7.82 4.35 1.08
CA LEU A 82 7.08 3.35 1.84
C LEU A 82 7.86 3.01 3.12
N HIS A 83 7.13 2.79 4.21
CA HIS A 83 7.70 2.37 5.48
C HIS A 83 6.67 1.61 6.34
N SER A 84 7.13 1.06 7.46
CA SER A 84 6.28 0.34 8.42
C SER A 84 5.43 -0.75 7.75
N PRO A 85 6.04 -1.74 7.07
CA PRO A 85 5.30 -2.80 6.40
C PRO A 85 4.61 -3.73 7.39
N TYR A 86 3.36 -4.07 7.10
CA TYR A 86 2.59 -5.09 7.82
C TYR A 86 2.06 -6.13 6.84
N LYS A 87 2.26 -7.41 7.15
CA LYS A 87 1.61 -8.50 6.43
C LYS A 87 0.15 -8.58 6.86
N ASN A 88 -0.76 -8.59 5.88
CA ASN A 88 -2.17 -8.81 6.15
C ASN A 88 -2.39 -10.27 6.53
N ASN A 89 -2.58 -10.51 7.81
CA ASN A 89 -2.80 -11.83 8.38
C ASN A 89 -4.27 -12.04 8.81
N TRP A 90 -5.18 -11.26 8.20
CA TRP A 90 -6.62 -11.29 8.40
C TRP A 90 -7.05 -10.83 9.80
N HIS A 91 -8.28 -11.15 10.24
CA HIS A 91 -8.80 -10.70 11.53
C HIS A 91 -7.98 -11.22 12.72
N GLN A 92 -7.95 -10.40 13.78
CA GLN A 92 -7.21 -10.67 15.01
C GLN A 92 -7.76 -11.87 15.81
N ASP A 93 -8.99 -12.31 15.54
CA ASP A 93 -9.63 -13.45 16.18
C ASP A 93 -9.16 -14.82 15.62
N HIS A 94 -8.25 -14.84 14.64
CA HIS A 94 -7.64 -16.06 14.09
C HIS A 94 -6.43 -16.60 14.89
N GLY A 95 -6.39 -16.35 16.20
CA GLY A 95 -5.36 -16.85 17.12
C GLY A 95 -4.08 -16.00 17.12
N GLU A 96 -2.97 -16.58 17.59
CA GLU A 96 -1.69 -15.86 17.81
C GLU A 96 -1.09 -15.23 16.54
N ASN A 97 -1.55 -15.67 15.37
CA ASN A 97 -1.11 -15.16 14.07
C ASN A 97 -2.21 -14.35 13.34
N GLY A 98 -3.30 -13.98 14.02
CA GLY A 98 -4.34 -13.11 13.48
C GLY A 98 -3.95 -11.63 13.56
N GLY A 99 -4.57 -10.79 12.74
CA GLY A 99 -4.28 -9.36 12.68
C GLY A 99 -3.07 -9.04 11.82
N ASP A 100 -2.84 -7.76 11.55
CA ASP A 100 -1.70 -7.31 10.76
C ASP A 100 -0.39 -7.51 11.54
N ILE A 101 0.57 -8.24 10.95
CA ILE A 101 1.85 -8.55 11.59
C ILE A 101 2.97 -7.69 10.99
N PRO A 102 3.77 -6.97 11.79
CA PRO A 102 4.91 -6.21 11.26
C PRO A 102 5.87 -7.10 10.48
N ALA A 103 6.20 -6.71 9.25
CA ALA A 103 7.25 -7.37 8.49
C ALA A 103 8.61 -6.85 8.98
N THR A 104 9.44 -7.75 9.52
CA THR A 104 10.78 -7.42 10.05
C THR A 104 11.91 -7.79 9.10
N VAL A 105 11.59 -8.49 8.01
CA VAL A 105 12.52 -8.89 6.95
C VAL A 105 11.84 -8.80 5.58
N VAL A 106 12.62 -8.51 4.55
CA VAL A 106 12.14 -8.53 3.16
C VAL A 106 12.31 -9.95 2.60
N ASN A 107 11.20 -10.57 2.18
CA ASN A 107 11.16 -11.90 1.56
C ASN A 107 10.55 -11.84 0.14
N ASP A 108 10.47 -12.97 -0.55
CA ASP A 108 9.97 -13.03 -1.94
C ASP A 108 8.51 -12.58 -2.07
N SER A 109 7.71 -12.75 -1.03
CA SER A 109 6.29 -12.35 -1.03
C SER A 109 6.08 -10.84 -0.98
N ILE A 110 6.95 -10.08 -0.29
CA ILE A 110 6.89 -8.61 -0.35
C ILE A 110 7.57 -8.09 -1.64
N ARG A 111 8.61 -8.79 -2.12
CA ARG A 111 9.29 -8.47 -3.39
C ARG A 111 8.41 -8.61 -4.61
N SER A 112 7.41 -9.51 -4.60
CA SER A 112 6.45 -9.64 -5.70
C SER A 112 5.61 -8.37 -5.93
N TYR A 113 5.64 -7.41 -5.00
CA TYR A 113 4.98 -6.12 -5.15
C TYR A 113 5.93 -5.01 -5.61
N GLY A 114 7.19 -5.32 -5.95
CA GLY A 114 8.19 -4.33 -6.36
C GLY A 114 8.95 -3.68 -5.19
N ILE A 115 8.86 -4.26 -3.98
CA ILE A 115 9.39 -3.68 -2.73
C ILE A 115 10.58 -4.49 -2.26
N ASN A 116 11.75 -3.86 -2.15
CA ASN A 116 13.03 -4.52 -1.90
C ASN A 116 13.63 -4.23 -0.53
N ASN A 117 13.10 -3.24 0.18
CA ASN A 117 13.53 -2.74 1.48
C ASN A 117 12.32 -2.53 2.41
N LEU A 118 12.51 -2.65 3.73
CA LEU A 118 11.45 -2.34 4.71
C LEU A 118 11.09 -0.85 4.72
N ARG A 119 12.04 -0.01 4.30
CA ARG A 119 11.83 1.40 3.94
C ARG A 119 12.27 1.56 2.50
N GLU A 120 11.32 1.72 1.59
CA GLU A 120 11.57 1.72 0.15
C GLU A 120 11.30 3.11 -0.43
N ALA A 121 12.21 3.61 -1.27
CA ALA A 121 12.10 4.94 -1.85
C ALA A 121 11.98 4.83 -3.38
N PHE A 122 10.96 5.48 -3.92
CA PHE A 122 10.69 5.57 -5.35
C PHE A 122 10.74 7.03 -5.80
N TYR A 123 11.30 7.25 -6.98
CA TYR A 123 11.14 8.50 -7.72
C TYR A 123 9.90 8.40 -8.62
N LYS A 124 9.11 9.47 -8.70
CA LYS A 124 7.94 9.55 -9.56
C LYS A 124 8.37 10.07 -10.94
N GLU A 125 8.32 9.20 -11.92
CA GLU A 125 8.55 9.57 -13.31
C GLU A 125 7.37 10.41 -13.84
N LYS A 126 7.64 11.30 -14.79
CA LYS A 126 6.66 12.23 -15.38
C LYS A 126 6.01 11.65 -16.62
#